data_AF-A0A430UZD5-F1
#
_entry.id   AF-A0A430UZD5-F1
#
_cell.length_a   1.000
_cell.length_b   1.000
_cell.length_c   1.000
_cell.angle_alpha   90.00
_cell.angle_beta   90.00
_cell.angle_gamma   90.00
#
_symmetry.space_group_name_H-M   'P 1'
#
loop_
_entity.id
_entity.type
_entity.pdbx_description
1 polymer ?
#
loop_
_entity_poly.entity_id
_entity_poly.type
_entity_poly.pdbx_seq_one_letter_code
_entity_poly.pdbx_strand_id
1 'polypeptide(L)' 'LSPLDAMLAATALRHGLVLVTRNARHFEGLPLTVLNPWEGG' A
#
# COMPACT_ATOMS: atom_id res chain seq x y z
N LEU A 1 6.62 3.86 -8.49
CA LEU A 1 6.46 4.24 -7.07
C LEU A 1 7.02 5.63 -6.86
N SER A 2 6.26 6.57 -6.27
CA SER A 2 6.83 7.87 -5.87
C SER A 2 7.64 7.74 -4.57
N PRO A 3 8.51 8.71 -4.21
CA PRO A 3 9.27 8.66 -2.96
C PRO A 3 8.38 8.60 -1.70
N LEU A 4 7.23 9.28 -1.70
CA LEU A 4 6.28 9.24 -0.60
C LEU A 4 5.61 7.86 -0.49
N ASP A 5 5.19 7.29 -1.62
CA ASP A 5 4.62 5.93 -1.67
C ASP A 5 5.62 4.90 -1.15
N ALA A 6 6.90 5.06 -1.49
CA ALA A 6 7.98 4.20 -1.00
C ALA A 6 8.10 4.26 0.53
N MET A 7 8.01 5.46 1.11
CA MET A 7 8.11 5.64 2.56
C MET A 7 6.91 5.04 3.30
N LEU A 8 5.70 5.17 2.74
CA LEU A 8 4.49 4.53 3.28
C LEU A 8 4.59 3.00 3.20
N ALA A 9 5.02 2.45 2.06
CA ALA A 9 5.20 1.02 1.87
C ALA A 9 6.27 0.45 2.81
N ALA A 10 7.41 1.13 2.96
CA ALA A 10 8.47 0.72 3.87
C ALA A 10 8.00 0.70 5.34
N THR A 11 7.21 1.70 5.74
CA THR A 11 6.63 1.75 7.09
C THR A 11 5.65 0.59 7.31
N ALA A 12 4.75 0.34 6.35
CA ALA A 12 3.80 -0.76 6.44
C ALA A 12 4.51 -2.13 6.52
N LEU A 13 5.54 -2.34 5.69
CA LEU A 13 6.36 -3.56 5.71
C LEU A 13 7.10 -3.74 7.03
N ARG A 14 7.75 -2.68 7.54
CA ARG A 14 8.53 -2.74 8.78
C ARG A 14 7.69 -3.08 9.99
N HIS A 15 6.44 -2.63 10.01
CA HIS A 15 5.55 -2.75 11.15
C HIS A 15 4.45 -3.81 10.97
N GLY A 16 4.40 -4.51 9.84
CA GLY A 16 3.38 -5.52 9.57
C GLY A 16 1.97 -4.93 9.43
N LEU A 17 1.85 -3.72 8.89
CA LEU A 17 0.57 -3.02 8.72
C LEU A 17 -0.06 -3.32 7.36
N VAL A 18 -1.38 -3.11 7.28
CA VAL A 18 -2.12 -3.08 6.00
C VAL A 18 -2.13 -1.66 5.46
N LEU A 19 -1.69 -1.46 4.22
CA LEU A 19 -1.74 -0.17 3.55
C LEU A 19 -3.12 0.05 2.92
N VAL A 20 -3.94 0.90 3.53
CA VAL A 20 -5.26 1.27 3.02
C VAL A 20 -5.14 2.46 2.07
N THR A 21 -5.46 2.29 0.79
CA THR A 21 -5.30 3.35 -0.22
C THR A 21 -6.20 3.16 -1.43
N ARG A 22 -6.62 4.26 -2.06
CA ARG A 22 -7.34 4.23 -3.36
C ARG A 22 -6.43 3.78 -4.52
N ASN A 23 -5.14 4.05 -4.41
CA ASN A 23 -4.17 3.82 -5.48
C ASN A 23 -3.47 2.46 -5.34
N ALA A 24 -4.23 1.39 -5.07
CA ALA A 24 -3.68 0.06 -4.79
C ALA A 24 -2.72 -0.42 -5.89
N ARG A 25 -3.03 -0.10 -7.15
CA ARG A 25 -2.19 -0.39 -8.33
C ARG A 25 -0.74 0.09 -8.22
N HIS A 26 -0.47 1.16 -7.46
CA HIS A 26 0.90 1.67 -7.31
C HIS A 26 1.78 0.76 -6.44
N PHE A 27 1.16 -0.12 -5.66
CA PHE A 27 1.81 -1.01 -4.70
C PHE A 27 1.76 -2.48 -5.13
N GLU A 28 1.26 -2.76 -6.34
CA GLU A 28 1.28 -4.10 -6.93
C GLU A 28 2.72 -4.63 -7.05
N GLY A 29 2.92 -5.91 -6.74
CA GLY A 29 4.22 -6.58 -6.80
C GLY A 29 5.14 -6.31 -5.61
N LEU A 30 4.74 -5.46 -4.66
CA LEU A 30 5.46 -5.30 -3.40
C LEU A 30 4.94 -6.30 -2.35
N PRO A 31 5.80 -6.80 -1.44
CA PRO A 31 5.43 -7.83 -0.46
C PRO A 31 4.64 -7.27 0.75
N LEU A 32 3.67 -6.38 0.53
CA LEU A 32 2.79 -5.82 1.59
C LEU A 32 1.33 -6.12 1.33
N THR A 33 0.53 -6.11 2.39
CA THR A 33 -0.93 -6.19 2.29
C THR A 33 -1.51 -4.82 1.96
N VAL A 34 -2.25 -4.73 0.87
CA VAL A 34 -2.89 -3.49 0.40
C VAL A 34 -4.40 -3.70 0.38
N LEU A 35 -5.15 -2.71 0.86
CA LEU A 35 -6.61 -2.71 0.83
C LEU A 35 -7.11 -1.44 0.15
N ASN A 36 -7.92 -1.59 -0.89
CA ASN A 36 -8.61 -0.48 -1.54
C ASN A 36 -10.07 -0.40 -1.06
N PRO A 37 -10.44 0.56 -0.20
CA PRO A 37 -11.80 0.61 0.34
C PRO A 37 -12.84 1.06 -0.71
N TRP A 38 -12.41 1.41 -1.93
CA TRP A 38 -13.30 1.75 -3.04
C TRP A 38 -13.57 0.57 -4.00
N GLU A 39 -12.95 -0.60 -3.80
CA GLU A 39 -13.15 -1.77 -4.67
C GLU A 39 -14.40 -2.62 -4.33
N GLY A 40 -15.17 -2.23 -3.31
CA GLY A 40 -16.38 -2.97 -2.86
C GLY A 40 -17.67 -2.17 -2.90
N GLY A 41 -17.76 -1.15 -3.77
CA GLY A 41 -18.95 -0.31 -3.99
C GLY A 41 -19.71 -0.69 -5.24
#